data_AF-A0A852E323-F1
#
_entry.id   AF-A0A852E323-F1
#
_cell.length_a   1.000
_cell.length_b   1.000
_cell.length_c   1.000
_cell.angle_alpha   90.00
_cell.angle_beta   90.00
_cell.angle_gamma   90.00
#
_symmetry.space_group_name_H-M   'P 1'
#
loop_
_entity.id
_entity.type
_entity.pdbx_description
1 polymer ?
#
loop_
_entity_poly.entity_id
_entity_poly.type
_entity_poly.pdbx_seq_one_letter_code
_entity_poly.pdbx_strand_id
1 'polypeptide(L)'
;GAALFLSQLSVLSGRAGSLMTTKLSQPQSTLAKSLTSTSTNAPYFKALESTEIPPYLTNCPSNGLCSRLPPDCMTCNTNYSCIYGKTTTFDCKVKPHVHCVDENNHEQENFTINMTCQFCWQLATSDYVCTNSTNCMTVSCPRQRYNATCTVRDHIHCLGNRVFPKMLYCNWTGGYKWSTALALSITLGGFGADRFYLGQWREGLGKLFSFGGLGIWTLIDVLLIGVGYVGPADGSLYI
;
A
#
# COMPACT_ATOMS: atom_id res chain seq x y z
N GLY A 1 42.56 19.18 -48.45
CA GLY A 1 42.26 17.81 -48.00
C GLY A 1 41.69 17.91 -46.61
N ALA A 2 40.44 17.55 -46.31
CA ALA A 2 39.66 16.37 -46.69
C ALA A 2 40.31 15.06 -46.23
N ALA A 3 39.92 14.60 -45.03
CA ALA A 3 39.85 13.19 -44.69
C ALA A 3 38.54 12.99 -43.90
N LEU A 4 37.59 12.33 -44.58
CA LEU A 4 36.23 12.01 -44.19
C LEU A 4 36.18 10.65 -43.48
N PHE A 5 35.25 10.54 -42.52
CA PHE A 5 34.31 9.44 -42.25
C PHE A 5 34.71 7.97 -42.47
N LEU A 6 34.33 7.12 -41.50
CA LEU A 6 33.40 6.03 -41.79
C LEU A 6 32.47 5.74 -40.60
N SER A 7 31.20 5.61 -40.96
CA SER A 7 30.03 5.20 -40.19
C SER A 7 29.95 3.66 -40.15
N GLN A 8 29.22 3.08 -39.19
CA GLN A 8 28.02 2.24 -39.42
C GLN A 8 27.59 1.48 -38.15
N LEU A 9 26.27 1.42 -37.98
CA LEU A 9 25.49 0.74 -36.94
C LEU A 9 25.32 -0.77 -37.23
N SER A 10 25.03 -1.57 -36.19
CA SER A 10 23.97 -2.62 -36.08
C SER A 10 24.34 -3.72 -35.07
N VAL A 11 23.48 -4.46 -34.34
CA VAL A 11 22.09 -4.38 -33.84
C VAL A 11 21.90 -5.60 -32.88
N LEU A 12 21.12 -5.41 -31.81
CA LEU A 12 20.34 -6.34 -30.95
C LEU A 12 20.92 -7.55 -30.15
N SER A 13 20.57 -7.49 -28.84
CA SER A 13 19.85 -8.51 -28.04
C SER A 13 20.63 -9.36 -27.01
N GLY A 14 20.13 -9.39 -25.77
CA GLY A 14 20.25 -10.57 -24.90
C GLY A 14 20.83 -10.38 -23.48
N ARG A 15 19.96 -9.98 -22.55
CA ARG A 15 19.68 -10.57 -21.21
C ARG A 15 20.78 -11.32 -20.42
N ALA A 16 20.71 -11.09 -19.10
CA ALA A 16 21.27 -11.88 -17.97
C ALA A 16 22.77 -11.69 -17.75
N GLY A 17 23.26 -11.39 -16.55
CA GLY A 17 22.85 -11.95 -15.27
C GLY A 17 24.12 -12.57 -14.70
N SER A 18 24.73 -11.89 -13.72
CA SER A 18 25.97 -12.33 -13.09
C SER A 18 25.72 -13.65 -12.36
N LEU A 19 26.19 -14.74 -12.93
CA LEU A 19 26.29 -16.06 -12.32
C LEU A 19 27.73 -16.23 -11.82
N MET A 20 27.91 -16.35 -10.50
CA MET A 20 29.00 -17.16 -9.96
C MET A 20 28.41 -18.20 -9.01
N THR A 21 28.22 -19.38 -9.58
CA THR A 21 28.24 -20.70 -8.93
C THR A 21 29.68 -21.01 -8.53
N THR A 22 30.01 -21.54 -7.35
CA THR A 22 29.95 -22.96 -6.96
C THR A 22 30.71 -23.04 -5.62
N LYS A 23 30.31 -23.86 -4.64
CA LYS A 23 30.82 -25.23 -4.51
C LYS A 23 29.94 -26.04 -3.57
N LEU A 24 29.55 -27.22 -4.06
CA LEU A 24 29.03 -28.36 -3.32
C LEU A 24 30.18 -29.37 -3.15
N SER A 25 30.31 -29.98 -1.96
CA SER A 25 30.88 -31.32 -1.79
C SER A 25 30.48 -31.92 -0.42
N GLN A 26 29.68 -33.00 -0.46
CA GLN A 26 29.47 -34.03 0.59
C GLN A 26 30.73 -34.96 0.70
N PRO A 27 30.83 -36.08 1.48
CA PRO A 27 29.81 -36.86 2.23
C PRO A 27 30.22 -37.57 3.58
N GLN A 28 29.23 -38.24 4.22
CA GLN A 28 29.29 -39.46 5.10
C GLN A 28 30.03 -39.34 6.47
N SER A 29 29.73 -40.07 7.57
CA SER A 29 29.08 -41.35 7.84
C SER A 29 28.57 -41.45 9.31
N THR A 30 27.89 -42.57 9.58
CA THR A 30 27.09 -43.04 10.73
C THR A 30 27.79 -43.35 12.08
N LEU A 31 26.95 -43.40 13.13
CA LEU A 31 26.88 -44.42 14.22
C LEU A 31 27.54 -44.13 15.59
N ALA A 32 26.72 -43.90 16.63
CA ALA A 32 26.85 -44.55 17.96
C ALA A 32 25.54 -44.43 18.78
N LYS A 33 25.16 -45.54 19.42
CA LYS A 33 23.94 -45.84 20.19
C LYS A 33 24.01 -45.37 21.66
N SER A 34 22.83 -45.21 22.29
CA SER A 34 22.39 -45.79 23.60
C SER A 34 21.51 -44.80 24.39
N LEU A 35 20.17 -44.88 24.37
CA LEU A 35 19.24 -45.66 25.24
C LEU A 35 19.14 -45.25 26.74
N THR A 36 17.94 -44.73 27.11
CA THR A 36 17.18 -44.86 28.39
C THR A 36 17.77 -44.22 29.67
N SER A 37 17.04 -43.61 30.64
CA SER A 37 15.62 -43.58 31.03
C SER A 37 15.38 -42.65 32.26
N THR A 38 14.15 -42.12 32.41
CA THR A 38 13.39 -41.95 33.70
C THR A 38 13.55 -40.70 34.61
N SER A 39 12.47 -39.90 34.62
CA SER A 39 11.64 -39.37 35.74
C SER A 39 12.05 -38.24 36.71
N THR A 40 11.05 -37.34 36.89
CA THR A 40 10.61 -36.56 38.08
C THR A 40 11.41 -35.35 38.56
N ASN A 41 10.87 -34.14 38.35
CA ASN A 41 10.08 -33.39 39.36
C ASN A 41 9.82 -31.95 38.89
N ALA A 42 8.54 -31.57 38.85
CA ALA A 42 8.09 -30.21 38.56
C ALA A 42 8.13 -29.33 39.83
N PRO A 43 8.45 -28.03 39.69
CA PRO A 43 7.87 -27.00 40.52
C PRO A 43 6.89 -26.15 39.70
N TYR A 44 5.67 -26.14 40.21
CA TYR A 44 4.55 -25.26 39.91
C TYR A 44 4.97 -23.77 39.86
N PHE A 45 4.99 -23.21 38.66
CA PHE A 45 4.99 -21.76 38.45
C PHE A 45 3.54 -21.35 38.14
N LYS A 46 2.89 -20.65 39.08
CA LYS A 46 1.64 -19.93 38.82
C LYS A 46 1.90 -18.97 37.67
N ALA A 47 1.24 -19.22 36.54
CA ALA A 47 1.11 -18.22 35.50
C ALA A 47 0.29 -17.05 36.08
N LEU A 48 0.95 -15.89 36.19
CA LEU A 48 0.31 -14.63 36.43
C LEU A 48 -0.58 -14.35 35.21
N GLU A 49 -1.89 -14.36 35.43
CA GLU A 49 -2.90 -14.06 34.42
C GLU A 49 -2.80 -12.56 34.08
N SER A 50 -2.07 -12.27 33.00
CA SER A 50 -2.03 -10.95 32.40
C SER A 50 -3.43 -10.65 31.86
N THR A 51 -4.17 -9.78 32.57
CA THR A 51 -5.39 -9.16 32.04
C THR A 51 -4.97 -8.13 30.99
N GLU A 52 -4.50 -8.60 29.84
CA GLU A 52 -4.33 -7.77 28.66
C GLU A 52 -5.72 -7.50 28.07
N ILE A 53 -6.22 -6.29 28.31
CA ILE A 53 -7.47 -5.81 27.75
C ILE A 53 -7.36 -5.93 26.21
N PRO A 54 -8.26 -6.69 25.55
CA PRO A 54 -8.15 -6.89 24.12
C PRO A 54 -8.28 -5.58 23.34
N PRO A 55 -7.51 -5.38 22.25
CA PRO A 55 -7.45 -4.12 21.51
C PRO A 55 -8.78 -3.71 20.84
N TYR A 56 -9.77 -4.60 20.79
CA TYR A 56 -11.10 -4.29 20.25
C TYR A 56 -12.00 -3.54 21.25
N LEU A 57 -11.70 -3.57 22.55
CA LEU A 57 -12.58 -3.01 23.58
C LEU A 57 -12.74 -1.49 23.46
N THR A 58 -11.70 -0.80 22.99
CA THR A 58 -11.67 0.67 22.84
C THR A 58 -12.64 1.18 21.76
N ASN A 59 -12.98 0.34 20.78
CA ASN A 59 -13.83 0.71 19.64
C ASN A 59 -15.29 0.29 19.84
N CYS A 60 -15.62 -0.37 20.95
CA CYS A 60 -16.95 -0.88 21.22
C CYS A 60 -17.73 0.08 22.12
N PRO A 61 -18.90 0.57 21.69
CA PRO A 61 -19.77 1.34 22.57
C PRO A 61 -20.33 0.45 23.68
N SER A 62 -20.33 0.94 24.92
CA SER A 62 -21.00 0.28 26.05
C SER A 62 -22.47 0.70 26.12
N ASN A 63 -23.37 -0.24 26.40
CA ASN A 63 -24.83 -0.02 26.56
C ASN A 63 -25.56 0.50 25.31
N GLY A 64 -25.03 0.23 24.12
CA GLY A 64 -25.73 0.48 22.85
C GLY A 64 -26.72 -0.62 22.47
N LEU A 65 -27.55 -0.36 21.46
CA LEU A 65 -28.47 -1.35 20.90
C LEU A 65 -27.69 -2.47 20.20
N CYS A 66 -27.97 -3.75 20.50
CA CYS A 66 -27.22 -4.88 19.94
C CYS A 66 -27.27 -4.93 18.39
N SER A 67 -28.38 -4.50 17.77
CA SER A 67 -28.55 -4.47 16.31
C SER A 67 -27.68 -3.44 15.58
N ARG A 68 -27.13 -2.45 16.29
CA ARG A 68 -26.24 -1.40 15.75
C ARG A 68 -24.78 -1.58 16.15
N LEU A 69 -24.47 -2.69 16.79
CA LEU A 69 -23.13 -2.94 17.29
C LEU A 69 -22.16 -3.15 16.10
N PRO A 70 -20.92 -2.63 16.15
CA PRO A 70 -19.95 -2.85 15.08
C PRO A 70 -19.57 -4.35 14.94
N PRO A 71 -19.20 -4.80 13.72
CA PRO A 71 -18.73 -6.15 13.44
C PRO A 71 -17.53 -6.56 14.30
N ASP A 72 -16.68 -5.62 14.70
CA ASP A 72 -15.51 -5.91 15.53
C ASP A 72 -15.87 -6.32 16.96
N CYS A 73 -17.09 -6.02 17.42
CA CYS A 73 -17.57 -6.25 18.78
C CYS A 73 -18.47 -7.51 18.89
N MET A 74 -18.74 -8.20 17.77
CA MET A 74 -19.57 -9.40 17.73
C MET A 74 -18.95 -10.48 16.83
N THR A 75 -19.49 -11.68 16.91
CA THR A 75 -19.17 -12.80 16.01
C THR A 75 -20.47 -13.39 15.48
N CYS A 76 -20.66 -13.32 14.17
CA CYS A 76 -21.87 -13.84 13.52
C CYS A 76 -21.64 -15.21 12.89
N ASN A 77 -22.66 -16.07 12.95
CA ASN A 77 -22.68 -17.32 12.20
C ASN A 77 -23.03 -17.02 10.74
N THR A 78 -21.99 -16.82 9.93
CA THR A 78 -22.15 -16.50 8.50
C THR A 78 -22.52 -17.76 7.72
N ASN A 79 -23.79 -17.89 7.33
CA ASN A 79 -24.21 -18.92 6.39
C ASN A 79 -23.95 -18.45 4.94
N TYR A 80 -23.00 -19.09 4.26
CA TYR A 80 -22.65 -18.75 2.88
C TYR A 80 -23.68 -19.20 1.82
N SER A 81 -24.77 -19.84 2.23
CA SER A 81 -25.81 -20.38 1.34
C SER A 81 -26.92 -19.38 1.01
N CYS A 82 -26.80 -18.12 1.44
CA CYS A 82 -27.79 -17.08 1.16
C CYS A 82 -27.77 -16.64 -0.32
N ILE A 83 -28.89 -16.09 -0.79
CA ILE A 83 -29.00 -15.54 -2.14
C ILE A 83 -28.25 -14.21 -2.19
N TYR A 84 -27.25 -14.11 -3.07
CA TYR A 84 -26.44 -12.92 -3.24
C TYR A 84 -27.30 -11.65 -3.49
N GLY A 85 -27.00 -10.57 -2.78
CA GLY A 85 -27.67 -9.28 -2.89
C GLY A 85 -29.03 -9.19 -2.18
N LYS A 86 -29.52 -10.26 -1.56
CA LYS A 86 -30.74 -10.23 -0.73
C LYS A 86 -30.39 -9.97 0.74
N THR A 87 -31.29 -9.28 1.44
CA THR A 87 -31.19 -9.11 2.88
C THR A 87 -31.57 -10.41 3.58
N THR A 88 -30.68 -10.91 4.42
CA THR A 88 -30.87 -12.15 5.18
C THR A 88 -30.54 -11.92 6.66
N THR A 89 -31.25 -12.64 7.52
CA THR A 89 -31.04 -12.64 8.97
C THR A 89 -29.86 -13.54 9.34
N PHE A 90 -28.94 -13.03 10.15
CA PHE A 90 -27.83 -13.80 10.70
C PHE A 90 -27.84 -13.77 12.22
N ASP A 91 -27.56 -14.92 12.84
CA ASP A 91 -27.41 -15.05 14.28
C ASP A 91 -26.01 -14.61 14.72
N CYS A 92 -25.94 -13.65 15.63
CA CYS A 92 -24.70 -13.06 16.12
C CYS A 92 -24.61 -13.17 17.64
N LYS A 93 -23.37 -13.37 18.10
CA LYS A 93 -23.01 -13.43 19.51
C LYS A 93 -22.08 -12.26 19.87
N VAL A 94 -22.34 -11.59 20.98
CA VAL A 94 -21.48 -10.53 21.50
C VAL A 94 -20.14 -11.09 21.95
N LYS A 95 -19.03 -10.37 21.70
CA LYS A 95 -17.70 -10.74 22.22
C LYS A 95 -17.64 -10.59 23.74
N PRO A 96 -16.76 -11.34 24.44
CA PRO A 96 -16.60 -11.18 25.88
C PRO A 96 -16.25 -9.73 26.23
N HIS A 97 -16.73 -9.25 27.39
CA HIS A 97 -16.53 -7.88 27.90
C HIS A 97 -17.25 -6.74 27.14
N VAL A 98 -18.07 -7.04 26.13
CA VAL A 98 -18.95 -6.05 25.49
C VAL A 98 -20.38 -6.27 25.98
N HIS A 99 -21.03 -5.22 26.48
CA HIS A 99 -22.43 -5.25 26.92
C HIS A 99 -23.29 -4.42 25.96
N CYS A 100 -24.32 -5.05 25.39
CA CYS A 100 -25.32 -4.40 24.57
C CYS A 100 -26.73 -4.76 25.07
N VAL A 101 -27.69 -3.90 24.76
CA VAL A 101 -29.09 -4.05 25.16
C VAL A 101 -30.00 -4.17 23.95
N ASP A 102 -31.14 -4.82 24.14
CA ASP A 102 -32.25 -4.83 23.16
C ASP A 102 -33.13 -3.58 23.30
N GLU A 103 -34.15 -3.44 22.46
CA GLU A 103 -35.14 -2.34 22.50
C GLU A 103 -35.84 -2.22 23.87
N ASN A 104 -35.97 -3.33 24.59
CA ASN A 104 -36.56 -3.38 25.94
C ASN A 104 -35.55 -3.20 27.08
N ASN A 105 -34.34 -2.71 26.76
CA ASN A 105 -33.26 -2.48 27.73
C ASN A 105 -32.82 -3.75 28.49
N HIS A 106 -32.99 -4.92 27.87
CA HIS A 106 -32.53 -6.20 28.38
C HIS A 106 -31.18 -6.55 27.76
N GLU A 107 -30.23 -6.97 28.57
CA GLU A 107 -28.94 -7.46 28.10
C GLU A 107 -29.11 -8.78 27.35
N GLN A 108 -28.48 -8.89 26.18
CA GLN A 108 -28.54 -10.08 25.34
C GLN A 108 -27.13 -10.46 24.87
N GLU A 109 -26.80 -11.74 25.00
CA GLU A 109 -25.55 -12.29 24.43
C GLU A 109 -25.72 -12.71 22.97
N ASN A 110 -26.92 -13.17 22.60
CA ASN A 110 -27.25 -13.66 21.27
C ASN A 110 -28.41 -12.82 20.71
N PHE A 111 -28.26 -12.36 19.48
CA PHE A 111 -29.23 -11.53 18.79
C PHE A 111 -29.14 -11.78 17.28
N THR A 112 -30.13 -11.32 16.53
CA THR A 112 -30.16 -11.45 15.07
C THR A 112 -30.01 -10.09 14.42
N ILE A 113 -29.26 -10.05 13.30
CA ILE A 113 -29.12 -8.84 12.49
C ILE A 113 -29.47 -9.10 11.03
N ASN A 114 -29.98 -8.07 10.38
CA ASN A 114 -30.27 -8.08 8.96
C ASN A 114 -29.10 -7.45 8.20
N MET A 115 -28.47 -8.22 7.32
CA MET A 115 -27.48 -7.68 6.39
C MET A 115 -27.69 -8.24 4.99
N THR A 116 -27.19 -7.53 3.98
CA THR A 116 -27.20 -8.00 2.61
C THR A 116 -26.16 -9.11 2.43
N CYS A 117 -26.58 -10.23 1.84
CA CYS A 117 -25.70 -11.34 1.51
C CYS A 117 -24.72 -10.94 0.40
N GLN A 118 -23.54 -10.44 0.79
CA GLN A 118 -22.47 -10.02 -0.13
C GLN A 118 -21.11 -10.16 0.55
N PHE A 119 -20.09 -10.56 -0.21
CA PHE A 119 -18.73 -10.67 0.32
C PHE A 119 -18.03 -9.31 0.44
N CYS A 120 -17.19 -9.15 1.45
CA CYS A 120 -16.47 -7.90 1.75
C CYS A 120 -15.68 -7.35 0.55
N TRP A 121 -15.07 -8.22 -0.26
CA TRP A 121 -14.29 -7.84 -1.44
C TRP A 121 -15.13 -7.40 -2.65
N GLN A 122 -16.44 -7.63 -2.63
CA GLN A 122 -17.39 -7.26 -3.69
C GLN A 122 -18.14 -5.96 -3.41
N LEU A 123 -17.94 -5.33 -2.25
CA LEU A 123 -18.59 -4.07 -1.88
C LEU A 123 -18.32 -2.95 -2.90
N ALA A 124 -19.14 -1.90 -2.86
CA ALA A 124 -18.88 -0.70 -3.64
C ALA A 124 -17.65 0.05 -3.09
N THR A 125 -16.98 0.86 -3.92
CA THR A 125 -15.81 1.65 -3.52
C THR A 125 -16.09 2.68 -2.42
N SER A 126 -17.36 2.99 -2.15
CA SER A 126 -17.78 3.85 -1.03
C SER A 126 -17.69 3.16 0.32
N ASP A 127 -17.69 1.83 0.36
CA ASP A 127 -17.97 1.07 1.59
C ASP A 127 -16.68 0.48 2.20
N TYR A 128 -15.55 0.68 1.54
CA TYR A 128 -14.22 0.33 2.04
C TYR A 128 -13.21 1.44 1.75
N VAL A 129 -12.13 1.45 2.52
CA VAL A 129 -11.00 2.36 2.36
C VAL A 129 -9.77 1.54 2.01
N CYS A 130 -9.03 1.95 0.99
CA CYS A 130 -7.79 1.27 0.58
C CYS A 130 -6.57 2.11 0.91
N THR A 131 -5.46 1.44 1.17
CA THR A 131 -4.16 2.09 1.32
C THR A 131 -3.70 2.72 0.00
N ASN A 132 -3.08 3.90 0.10
CA ASN A 132 -2.50 4.59 -1.03
C ASN A 132 -0.99 4.35 -1.06
N SER A 133 -0.42 4.16 -2.25
CA SER A 133 1.01 3.93 -2.42
C SER A 133 1.68 5.16 -3.03
N THR A 134 2.78 5.60 -2.41
CA THR A 134 3.66 6.65 -2.93
C THR A 134 4.79 6.10 -3.80
N ASN A 135 4.94 4.77 -3.85
CA ASN A 135 6.00 4.09 -4.61
C ASN A 135 5.63 3.87 -6.08
N CYS A 136 4.58 4.52 -6.58
CA CYS A 136 4.13 4.39 -7.96
C CYS A 136 3.85 5.78 -8.54
N MET A 137 3.75 5.88 -9.87
CA MET A 137 3.42 7.12 -10.56
C MET A 137 2.19 6.96 -11.44
N THR A 138 1.36 7.99 -11.52
CA THR A 138 0.11 7.98 -12.32
C THR A 138 0.36 7.91 -13.83
N VAL A 139 1.47 8.46 -14.30
CA VAL A 139 1.77 8.74 -15.71
C VAL A 139 2.74 7.74 -16.36
N SER A 140 2.94 6.58 -15.75
CA SER A 140 3.70 5.50 -16.38
C SER A 140 2.95 4.93 -17.59
N CYS A 141 3.68 4.51 -18.64
CA CYS A 141 3.12 3.79 -19.78
C CYS A 141 3.74 2.38 -19.87
N PRO A 142 2.97 1.29 -19.65
CA PRO A 142 1.54 1.24 -19.30
C PRO A 142 1.26 1.75 -17.87
N ARG A 143 0.00 2.14 -17.59
CA ARG A 143 -0.40 2.67 -16.29
C ARG A 143 -0.15 1.64 -15.19
N GLN A 144 0.68 2.00 -14.22
CA GLN A 144 1.09 1.14 -13.12
C GLN A 144 -0.11 0.76 -12.26
N ARG A 145 -0.13 -0.51 -11.85
CA ARG A 145 -1.05 -1.04 -10.86
C ARG A 145 -0.25 -1.42 -9.61
N TYR A 146 -0.84 -1.22 -8.45
CA TYR A 146 -0.24 -1.62 -7.18
C TYR A 146 -1.24 -2.46 -6.38
N ASN A 147 -0.70 -3.31 -5.51
CA ASN A 147 -1.52 -4.11 -4.60
C ASN A 147 -1.84 -3.27 -3.37
N ALA A 148 -3.10 -2.87 -3.24
CA ALA A 148 -3.61 -2.11 -2.11
C ALA A 148 -4.26 -3.05 -1.08
N THR A 149 -4.08 -2.76 0.19
CA THR A 149 -4.86 -3.38 1.27
C THR A 149 -6.10 -2.54 1.52
N CYS A 150 -7.27 -3.16 1.37
CA CYS A 150 -8.55 -2.51 1.54
C CYS A 150 -9.24 -3.03 2.80
N THR A 151 -9.78 -2.11 3.61
CA THR A 151 -10.50 -2.38 4.85
C THR A 151 -11.93 -1.87 4.72
N VAL A 152 -12.91 -2.74 5.00
CA VAL A 152 -14.33 -2.36 5.01
C VAL A 152 -14.63 -1.41 6.18
N ARG A 153 -15.54 -0.45 5.98
CA ARG A 153 -15.97 0.47 7.04
C ARG A 153 -16.73 -0.23 8.16
N ASP A 154 -16.65 0.31 9.37
CA ASP A 154 -17.13 -0.35 10.60
C ASP A 154 -18.65 -0.54 10.65
N HIS A 155 -19.43 0.33 10.00
CA HIS A 155 -20.89 0.23 9.97
C HIS A 155 -21.43 -0.76 8.91
N ILE A 156 -20.56 -1.34 8.07
CA ILE A 156 -20.95 -2.25 7.01
C ILE A 156 -20.68 -3.69 7.44
N HIS A 157 -21.74 -4.49 7.41
CA HIS A 157 -21.67 -5.93 7.63
C HIS A 157 -21.53 -6.65 6.28
N CYS A 158 -20.55 -7.55 6.17
CA CYS A 158 -20.23 -8.28 4.96
C CYS A 158 -19.66 -9.66 5.29
N LEU A 159 -19.71 -10.58 4.32
CA LEU A 159 -19.24 -11.96 4.48
C LEU A 159 -17.74 -12.08 4.19
N GLY A 160 -17.05 -12.88 5.00
CA GLY A 160 -15.62 -13.20 4.84
C GLY A 160 -14.68 -12.20 5.52
N ASN A 161 -13.44 -12.12 5.04
CA ASN A 161 -12.43 -11.26 5.63
C ASN A 161 -12.67 -9.78 5.27
N ARG A 162 -12.73 -8.92 6.30
CA ARG A 162 -12.93 -7.46 6.16
C ARG A 162 -11.69 -6.73 5.62
N VAL A 163 -10.52 -7.38 5.68
CA VAL A 163 -9.27 -6.89 5.10
C VAL A 163 -8.92 -7.73 3.88
N PHE A 164 -8.90 -7.12 2.70
CA PHE A 164 -8.64 -7.84 1.46
C PHE A 164 -7.68 -7.08 0.53
N PRO A 165 -6.81 -7.80 -0.20
CA PRO A 165 -5.94 -7.19 -1.21
C PRO A 165 -6.75 -6.86 -2.47
N LYS A 166 -6.45 -5.71 -3.09
CA LYS A 166 -7.07 -5.28 -4.34
C LYS A 166 -6.05 -4.60 -5.25
N MET A 167 -6.05 -4.97 -6.53
CA MET A 167 -5.23 -4.30 -7.55
C MET A 167 -5.87 -2.98 -7.96
N LEU A 168 -5.25 -1.86 -7.59
CA LEU A 168 -5.69 -0.51 -7.93
C LEU A 168 -4.70 0.16 -8.88
N TYR A 169 -5.20 1.13 -9.65
CA TYR A 169 -4.34 2.00 -10.43
C TYR A 169 -3.67 3.04 -9.54
N CYS A 170 -2.41 3.35 -9.85
CA CYS A 170 -1.72 4.42 -9.13
C CYS A 170 -2.39 5.78 -9.37
N ASN A 171 -2.49 6.57 -8.30
CA ASN A 171 -2.99 7.95 -8.31
C ASN A 171 -1.99 8.93 -7.67
N TRP A 172 -0.73 8.53 -7.52
CA TRP A 172 0.30 9.37 -6.92
C TRP A 172 0.99 10.25 -7.99
N THR A 173 1.35 11.47 -7.59
CA THR A 173 2.06 12.47 -8.40
C THR A 173 3.12 13.16 -7.54
N GLY A 174 4.20 13.63 -8.17
CA GLY A 174 5.37 14.19 -7.46
C GLY A 174 5.17 15.59 -6.85
N GLY A 175 3.99 16.19 -6.97
CA GLY A 175 3.69 17.50 -6.37
C GLY A 175 4.37 18.70 -7.04
N TYR A 176 5.01 18.52 -8.20
CA TYR A 176 5.67 19.60 -8.93
C TYR A 176 4.64 20.54 -9.57
N LYS A 177 4.76 21.85 -9.29
CA LYS A 177 3.88 22.87 -9.85
C LYS A 177 4.48 23.46 -11.12
N TRP A 178 3.70 23.49 -12.20
CA TRP A 178 4.17 24.05 -13.48
C TRP A 178 4.54 25.53 -13.35
N SER A 179 3.70 26.30 -12.66
CA SER A 179 3.90 27.74 -12.46
C SER A 179 5.17 28.04 -11.65
N THR A 180 5.49 27.21 -10.65
CA THR A 180 6.73 27.36 -9.86
C THR A 180 7.96 27.02 -10.70
N ALA A 181 7.92 25.93 -11.47
CA ALA A 181 9.01 25.60 -12.39
C ALA A 181 9.28 26.73 -13.40
N LEU A 182 8.22 27.31 -13.96
CA LEU A 182 8.31 28.43 -14.89
C LEU A 182 8.85 29.71 -14.22
N ALA A 183 8.36 30.07 -13.03
CA ALA A 183 8.85 31.22 -12.28
C ALA A 183 10.34 31.08 -11.89
N LEU A 184 10.77 29.88 -11.48
CA LEU A 184 12.17 29.58 -11.19
C LEU A 184 13.04 29.63 -12.44
N SER A 185 12.52 29.22 -13.60
CA SER A 185 13.23 29.33 -14.87
C SER A 185 13.47 30.80 -15.28
N ILE A 186 12.47 31.68 -15.09
CA ILE A 186 12.59 33.10 -15.41
C ILE A 186 13.55 33.83 -14.45
N THR A 187 13.42 33.58 -13.14
CA THR A 187 14.14 34.36 -12.12
C THR A 187 15.53 33.81 -11.81
N LEU A 188 15.69 32.48 -11.87
CA LEU A 188 16.87 31.76 -11.38
C LEU A 188 17.35 30.67 -12.36
N GLY A 189 16.84 30.65 -13.61
CA GLY A 189 17.20 29.60 -14.57
C GLY A 189 18.67 29.65 -15.00
N GLY A 190 19.33 30.81 -14.90
CA GLY A 190 20.76 30.94 -15.19
C GLY A 190 21.64 30.15 -14.22
N PHE A 191 21.16 29.98 -12.98
CA PHE A 191 21.79 29.12 -11.97
C PHE A 191 21.27 27.67 -12.02
N GLY A 192 20.36 27.36 -12.95
CA GLY A 192 19.76 26.02 -13.09
C GLY A 192 18.75 25.65 -12.00
N ALA A 193 18.20 26.62 -11.26
CA ALA A 193 17.24 26.37 -10.18
C ALA A 193 15.98 25.62 -10.65
N ASP A 194 15.55 25.86 -11.89
CA ASP A 194 14.50 25.12 -12.58
C ASP A 194 14.80 23.62 -12.69
N ARG A 195 16.04 23.25 -13.04
CA ARG A 195 16.47 21.84 -13.17
C ARG A 195 16.65 21.18 -11.82
N PHE A 196 17.17 21.91 -10.84
CA PHE A 196 17.22 21.42 -9.46
C PHE A 196 15.81 21.19 -8.90
N TYR A 197 14.86 22.08 -9.18
CA TYR A 197 13.47 21.92 -8.76
C TYR A 197 12.82 20.66 -9.36
N LEU A 198 13.10 20.34 -10.62
CA LEU A 198 12.57 19.14 -11.29
C LEU A 198 13.30 17.84 -10.93
N GLY A 199 14.30 17.86 -10.04
CA GLY A 199 15.11 16.70 -9.67
C GLY A 199 16.24 16.37 -10.65
N GLN A 200 16.43 17.16 -11.71
CA GLN A 200 17.47 17.00 -12.73
C GLN A 200 18.79 17.68 -12.29
N TRP A 201 19.31 17.32 -11.12
CA TRP A 201 20.45 18.00 -10.48
C TRP A 201 21.75 17.99 -11.31
N ARG A 202 21.96 16.95 -12.13
CA ARG A 202 23.14 16.83 -13.00
C ARG A 202 23.14 17.91 -14.08
N GLU A 203 21.99 18.18 -14.69
CA GLU A 203 21.84 19.24 -15.70
C GLU A 203 21.90 20.62 -15.04
N GLY A 204 21.33 20.77 -13.84
CA GLY A 204 21.43 21.99 -13.03
C GLY A 204 22.87 22.40 -12.73
N LEU A 205 23.73 21.45 -12.35
CA LEU A 205 25.16 21.70 -12.13
C LEU A 205 25.88 22.15 -13.40
N GLY A 206 25.54 21.55 -14.55
CA GLY A 206 26.11 21.95 -15.84
C GLY A 206 25.84 23.42 -16.16
N LYS A 207 24.61 23.90 -15.90
CA LYS A 207 24.26 25.32 -16.05
C LYS A 207 25.01 26.21 -15.07
N LEU A 208 25.14 25.77 -13.82
CA LEU A 208 25.82 26.54 -12.77
C LEU A 208 27.30 26.79 -13.13
N PHE A 209 28.03 25.76 -13.57
CA PHE A 209 29.44 25.89 -13.98
C PHE A 209 29.61 26.67 -15.28
N SER A 210 28.62 26.63 -16.17
CA SER A 210 28.60 27.45 -17.39
C SER A 210 28.15 28.90 -17.14
N PHE A 211 27.95 29.31 -15.87
CA PHE A 211 27.34 30.60 -15.49
C PHE A 211 26.05 30.90 -16.27
N GLY A 212 25.24 29.87 -16.54
CA GLY A 212 23.98 30.01 -17.27
C GLY A 212 24.12 30.46 -18.72
N GLY A 213 25.33 30.40 -19.31
CA GLY A 213 25.61 30.72 -20.71
C GLY A 213 25.00 32.05 -21.18
N LEU A 214 25.27 33.13 -20.44
CA LEU A 214 24.84 34.51 -20.77
C LEU A 214 23.31 34.70 -20.95
N GLY A 215 22.49 33.82 -20.37
CA GLY A 215 21.03 33.89 -20.46
C GLY A 215 20.41 33.17 -21.67
N ILE A 216 21.22 32.51 -22.50
CA ILE A 216 20.70 31.65 -23.57
C ILE A 216 19.98 30.43 -22.99
N TRP A 217 20.57 29.81 -21.96
CA TRP A 217 19.96 28.66 -21.28
C TRP A 217 18.60 29.02 -20.69
N THR A 218 18.50 30.15 -19.96
CA THR A 218 17.23 30.62 -19.41
C THR A 218 16.14 30.74 -20.47
N LEU A 219 16.47 31.25 -21.66
CA LEU A 219 15.48 31.45 -22.72
C LEU A 219 14.98 30.10 -23.28
N ILE A 220 15.90 29.14 -23.47
CA ILE A 220 15.56 27.78 -23.91
C ILE A 220 14.70 27.08 -22.85
N ASP A 221 15.06 27.19 -21.57
CA ASP A 221 14.30 26.54 -20.50
C ASP A 221 12.90 27.10 -20.33
N VAL A 222 12.75 28.43 -20.40
CA VAL A 222 11.42 29.06 -20.33
C VAL A 222 10.54 28.57 -21.48
N LEU A 223 11.09 28.44 -22.69
CA LEU A 223 10.35 27.87 -23.82
C LEU A 223 9.97 26.40 -23.57
N LEU A 224 10.93 25.57 -23.16
CA LEU A 224 10.74 24.12 -22.96
C LEU A 224 9.77 23.79 -21.83
N ILE A 225 9.84 24.52 -20.71
CA ILE A 225 8.91 24.39 -19.58
C ILE A 225 7.56 24.99 -19.96
N GLY A 226 7.55 26.13 -20.67
CA GLY A 226 6.35 26.81 -21.14
C GLY A 226 5.48 25.94 -22.04
N VAL A 227 6.08 25.18 -22.97
CA VAL A 227 5.35 24.22 -23.82
C VAL A 227 5.09 22.86 -23.15
N GLY A 228 5.59 22.65 -21.92
CA GLY A 228 5.44 21.39 -21.19
C GLY A 228 6.24 20.22 -21.76
N TYR A 229 7.26 20.47 -22.59
CA TYR A 229 8.11 19.41 -23.16
C TYR A 229 9.02 18.78 -22.09
N VAL A 230 9.48 19.59 -21.13
CA VAL A 230 10.29 19.12 -20.00
C VAL A 230 9.41 18.96 -18.76
N GLY A 231 9.33 17.73 -18.27
CA GLY A 231 8.68 17.39 -17.01
C GLY A 231 9.67 17.02 -15.89
N PRO A 232 9.15 16.78 -14.68
CA PRO A 232 9.90 16.25 -13.54
C PRO A 232 10.71 14.98 -13.86
N ALA A 233 11.88 14.82 -13.23
CA ALA A 233 12.75 13.65 -13.40
C ALA A 233 12.07 12.33 -13.00
N ASP A 234 11.11 12.40 -12.07
CA ASP A 234 10.32 11.26 -11.59
C ASP A 234 9.27 10.80 -12.61
N GLY A 235 9.17 11.50 -13.75
CA GLY A 235 8.20 11.24 -14.81
C GLY A 235 6.79 11.69 -14.49
N SER A 236 6.52 12.26 -13.30
CA SER A 236 5.19 12.72 -12.88
C SER A 236 4.69 13.93 -13.69
N LEU A 237 3.37 14.12 -13.82
CA LEU A 237 2.79 15.33 -14.42
C LEU A 237 2.91 16.52 -13.47
N TYR A 238 2.96 17.72 -14.03
CA TYR A 238 2.75 18.95 -13.27
C TYR A 238 1.34 19.04 -12.69
N ILE A 239 1.23 19.68 -11.53
CA ILE A 239 -0.02 20.09 -10.87
C ILE A 239 -0.28 21.58 -11.07
#